data_AF-A0A814AWT1-F1
#
_entry.id   AF-A0A814AWT1-F1
#
_cell.length_a   1.000
_cell.length_b   1.000
_cell.length_c   1.000
_cell.angle_alpha   90.00
_cell.angle_beta   90.00
_cell.angle_gamma   90.00
#
_symmetry.space_group_name_H-M   'P 1'
#
loop_
_entity.id
_entity.type
_entity.pdbx_description
1 polymer ?
#
loop_
_entity_poly.entity_id
_entity_poly.type
_entity_poly.pdbx_seq_one_letter_code
_entity_poly.pdbx_strand_id
1 'polypeptide(L)'
;MFQQFLPPTVIHDPNGLILYADLDYKRLSQCTEGYSGADIKLVCKEAAMNPVRKIFDILEHYYEDVEGAHSIELDSITTADVEKVLSTTKPSGRMYQDKYIQWQKEFESV
;
A
#
# COMPACT_ATOMS: atom_id res chain seq x y z
N MET A 1 5.54 4.50 -9.34
CA MET A 1 4.19 4.61 -8.73
C MET A 1 4.22 4.34 -7.24
N PHE A 2 4.74 3.21 -6.74
CA PHE A 2 4.82 2.95 -5.29
C PHE A 2 5.47 4.08 -4.48
N GLN A 3 6.61 4.61 -4.93
CA GLN A 3 7.30 5.73 -4.27
C GLN A 3 6.45 7.01 -4.15
N GLN A 4 5.43 7.20 -4.98
CA GLN A 4 4.52 8.35 -4.88
C GLN A 4 3.54 8.21 -3.70
N PHE A 5 3.10 6.98 -3.40
CA PHE A 5 2.10 6.70 -2.38
C PHE A 5 2.71 6.24 -1.05
N LEU A 6 3.87 5.60 -1.10
CA LEU A 6 4.69 5.18 0.03
C LEU A 6 6.15 5.58 -0.22
N PRO A 7 6.47 6.89 -0.18
CA PRO A 7 7.86 7.34 -0.10
C PRO A 7 8.53 6.87 1.19
N PRO A 8 9.87 6.92 1.30
CA PRO A 8 10.60 6.44 2.48
C PRO A 8 10.15 7.06 3.81
N THR A 9 9.62 8.28 3.75
CA THR A 9 9.01 8.96 4.88
C THR A 9 7.74 9.65 4.41
N VAL A 10 6.63 9.35 5.07
CA VAL A 10 5.32 9.97 4.82
C VAL A 10 5.00 10.87 6.01
N ILE A 11 4.89 12.17 5.73
CA ILE A 11 4.54 13.21 6.71
C ILE A 11 3.27 13.87 6.20
N HIS A 12 2.16 13.71 6.92
CA HIS A 12 0.90 14.36 6.56
C HIS A 12 0.76 15.73 7.25
N ASP A 13 1.16 15.81 8.52
CA ASP A 13 1.14 17.03 9.32
C ASP A 13 2.38 17.07 10.23
N PRO A 14 2.96 18.25 10.52
CA PRO A 14 4.18 18.39 11.33
C PRO A 14 4.01 17.98 12.81
N ASN A 15 2.77 17.97 13.32
CA ASN A 15 2.41 17.40 14.64
C ASN A 15 1.73 16.01 14.50
N GLY A 16 1.69 15.49 13.28
CA GLY A 16 1.04 14.24 12.95
C GLY A 16 1.98 13.05 13.12
N LEU A 17 1.38 11.89 12.96
CA LEU A 17 2.06 10.61 13.01
C LEU A 17 2.96 10.43 11.77
N ILE A 18 4.24 10.10 11.97
CA ILE A 18 5.19 9.85 10.88
C ILE A 18 5.14 8.37 10.51
N LEU A 19 4.98 8.08 9.22
CA LEU A 19 5.05 6.72 8.67
C LEU A 19 6.36 6.54 7.91
N TYR A 20 7.09 5.48 8.23
CA TYR A 20 8.30 5.09 7.53
C TYR A 20 8.03 3.92 6.59
N ALA A 21 8.70 3.91 5.44
CA ALA A 21 8.59 2.83 4.48
C ALA A 21 9.99 2.40 3.99
N ASP A 22 10.32 1.12 4.20
CA ASP A 22 11.55 0.50 3.70
C ASP A 22 11.19 -0.50 2.59
N LEU A 23 11.09 0.04 1.37
CA LEU A 23 10.55 -0.66 0.21
C LEU A 23 11.60 -0.81 -0.89
N ASP A 24 11.76 -2.03 -1.40
CA ASP A 24 12.43 -2.28 -2.66
C ASP A 24 11.45 -1.98 -3.82
N TYR A 25 11.44 -0.71 -4.25
CA TYR A 25 10.58 -0.27 -5.36
C TYR A 25 10.84 -1.02 -6.67
N LYS A 26 12.07 -1.49 -6.90
CA LYS A 26 12.42 -2.24 -8.11
C LYS A 26 11.77 -3.61 -8.06
N ARG A 27 11.88 -4.32 -6.93
CA ARG A 27 11.18 -5.59 -6.71
C ARG A 27 9.67 -5.44 -6.87
N LEU A 28 9.08 -4.44 -6.22
CA LEU A 28 7.64 -4.20 -6.29
C LEU A 28 7.17 -3.92 -7.72
N SER A 29 7.95 -3.19 -8.52
CA SER A 29 7.61 -2.92 -9.92
C SER A 29 7.49 -4.20 -10.77
N GLN A 30 8.32 -5.21 -10.49
CA GLN A 30 8.32 -6.49 -11.20
C GLN A 30 7.11 -7.34 -10.82
N CYS A 31 6.62 -7.21 -9.58
CA CYS A 31 5.49 -8.00 -9.08
C CYS A 31 4.12 -7.42 -9.48
N THR A 32 4.06 -6.23 -10.06
CA THR A 32 2.80 -5.51 -10.35
C THR A 32 2.43 -5.41 -11.84
N GLU A 33 2.86 -6.37 -12.64
CA GLU A 33 2.46 -6.41 -14.04
C GLU A 33 0.94 -6.59 -14.20
N GLY A 34 0.33 -5.70 -14.98
CA GLY A 34 -1.12 -5.65 -15.22
C GLY A 34 -1.94 -4.92 -14.15
N TYR A 35 -1.31 -4.37 -13.11
CA TYR A 35 -1.97 -3.50 -12.14
C TYR A 35 -2.10 -2.08 -12.72
N SER A 36 -3.28 -1.49 -12.55
CA SER A 36 -3.49 -0.07 -12.84
C SER A 36 -2.92 0.82 -11.73
N GLY A 37 -2.79 2.13 -11.99
CA GLY A 37 -2.40 3.08 -10.94
C GLY A 37 -3.39 3.14 -9.77
N ALA A 38 -4.67 2.87 -10.02
CA ALA A 38 -5.68 2.76 -8.96
C ALA A 38 -5.46 1.52 -8.09
N ASP A 39 -5.13 0.37 -8.70
CA ASP A 39 -4.81 -0.84 -7.95
C ASP A 39 -3.56 -0.64 -7.09
N ILE A 40 -2.51 -0.02 -7.63
CA ILE A 40 -1.29 0.28 -6.87
C ILE A 40 -1.59 1.22 -5.70
N LYS A 41 -2.43 2.25 -5.90
CA LYS A 41 -2.86 3.15 -4.83
C LYS A 41 -3.59 2.40 -3.72
N LEU A 42 -4.49 1.48 -4.09
CA LEU A 42 -5.21 0.63 -3.13
C LEU A 42 -4.25 -0.25 -2.33
N VAL A 43 -3.31 -0.92 -3.02
CA VAL A 43 -2.29 -1.76 -2.39
C VAL A 43 -1.46 -0.97 -1.38
N CYS A 44 -1.01 0.24 -1.75
CA CYS A 44 -0.24 1.12 -0.87
C CYS A 44 -1.04 1.52 0.39
N LYS A 45 -2.32 1.85 0.20
CA LYS A 45 -3.22 2.22 1.30
C LYS A 45 -3.42 1.06 2.27
N GLU A 46 -3.65 -0.15 1.76
CA GLU A 46 -3.83 -1.34 2.61
C GLU A 46 -2.55 -1.73 3.35
N ALA A 47 -1.38 -1.60 2.70
CA ALA A 47 -0.08 -1.85 3.35
C ALA A 47 0.18 -0.83 4.48
N ALA A 48 -0.15 0.44 4.28
CA ALA A 48 -0.04 1.49 5.30
C ALA A 48 -0.95 1.28 6.52
N MET A 49 -2.02 0.50 6.37
CA MET A 49 -2.90 0.17 7.48
C MET A 49 -2.37 -0.94 8.39
N ASN A 50 -1.36 -1.71 7.97
CA ASN A 50 -0.82 -2.78 8.82
C ASN A 50 -0.24 -2.26 10.15
N PRO A 51 0.66 -1.25 10.17
CA PRO A 51 1.18 -0.70 11.42
C PRO A 51 0.08 -0.06 12.28
N VAL A 52 -0.89 0.60 11.63
CA VAL A 52 -2.02 1.26 12.31
C VAL A 52 -2.91 0.24 13.01
N ARG A 53 -3.24 -0.89 12.36
CA ARG A 53 -4.04 -1.97 12.97
C ARG A 53 -3.35 -2.55 14.21
N LYS A 54 -2.02 -2.77 14.18
CA LYS A 54 -1.27 -3.23 15.36
C LYS A 54 -1.38 -2.28 16.54
N ILE A 55 -1.33 -0.96 16.28
CA ILE A 55 -1.50 0.04 17.34
C ILE A 55 -2.91 -0.04 17.92
N PHE A 56 -3.94 -0.16 17.09
CA PHE A 56 -5.30 -0.32 17.59
C PHE A 56 -5.45 -1.59 18.43
N ASP A 57 -4.87 -2.71 18.00
CA ASP A 57 -4.88 -3.96 18.78
C ASP A 57 -4.21 -3.76 20.15
N ILE A 58 -3.05 -3.10 20.19
CA ILE A 58 -2.37 -2.75 21.46
C ILE A 58 -3.30 -1.90 22.34
N LEU A 59 -3.85 -0.82 21.81
CA LEU A 59 -4.71 0.11 22.56
C LEU A 59 -5.98 -0.57 23.11
N GLU A 60 -6.56 -1.51 22.37
CA GLU A 60 -7.77 -2.23 22.77
C GLU A 60 -7.50 -3.26 23.88
N HIS A 61 -6.32 -3.88 23.90
CA HIS A 61 -5.96 -4.91 24.89
C HIS A 61 -5.25 -4.36 26.14
N TYR A 62 -4.86 -3.08 26.15
CA TYR A 62 -4.11 -2.44 27.26
C TYR A 62 -4.98 -1.91 28.41
N TYR A 63 -6.28 -2.23 28.45
CA TYR A 63 -7.18 -1.74 29.51
C TYR A 63 -6.94 -2.33 30.92
N GLU A 64 -5.98 -3.24 31.13
CA GLU A 64 -5.79 -3.91 32.44
C GLU A 64 -4.48 -3.63 33.20
N ASP A 65 -3.45 -2.93 32.66
CA ASP A 65 -2.21 -2.71 33.42
C ASP A 65 -1.52 -1.34 33.17
N VAL A 66 -1.62 -0.48 34.19
CA VAL A 66 -0.67 0.50 34.75
C VAL A 66 0.03 1.57 33.88
N GLU A 67 -0.10 2.81 34.38
CA GLU A 67 0.81 3.97 34.34
C GLU A 67 2.13 3.80 33.57
N GLY A 68 2.16 4.32 32.35
CA GLY A 68 3.40 4.60 31.64
C GLY A 68 3.09 5.14 30.26
N ALA A 69 3.33 6.43 30.04
CA ALA A 69 3.26 7.03 28.70
C ALA A 69 4.31 6.35 27.80
N HIS A 70 3.91 5.26 27.15
CA HIS A 70 4.74 4.60 26.15
C HIS A 70 4.57 5.39 24.86
N SER A 71 5.68 5.83 24.31
CA SER A 71 5.75 6.36 22.95
C SER A 71 5.32 5.25 22.00
N ILE A 72 4.07 5.30 21.51
CA ILE A 72 3.59 4.34 20.52
C ILE A 72 4.22 4.75 19.18
N GLU A 73 5.28 4.06 18.79
CA GLU A 73 5.91 4.23 17.49
C GLU A 73 5.29 3.26 16.49
N LEU A 74 5.08 3.72 15.26
CA LEU A 74 4.66 2.85 14.17
C LEU A 74 5.83 2.06 13.64
N ASP A 75 5.62 0.76 13.43
CA ASP A 75 6.52 -0.05 12.62
C ASP A 75 6.64 0.53 11.20
N SER A 76 7.86 0.47 10.65
CA SER A 76 8.10 0.78 9.24
C SER A 76 7.39 -0.23 8.33
N ILE A 77 6.78 0.26 7.26
CA ILE A 77 6.16 -0.58 6.23
C ILE A 77 7.26 -1.23 5.40
N THR A 78 7.26 -2.55 5.28
CA THR A 78 8.29 -3.30 4.56
C THR A 78 7.80 -3.79 3.19
N THR A 79 8.74 -4.21 2.34
CA THR A 79 8.43 -4.84 1.05
C THR A 79 7.52 -6.07 1.23
N ALA A 80 7.72 -6.85 2.30
CA ALA A 80 6.92 -8.04 2.59
C ALA A 80 5.46 -7.69 2.91
N ASP A 81 5.20 -6.56 3.57
CA ASP A 81 3.84 -6.08 3.83
C ASP A 81 3.10 -5.79 2.53
N VAL A 82 3.77 -5.16 1.58
CA VAL A 82 3.22 -4.84 0.25
C VAL A 82 2.99 -6.12 -0.55
N GLU A 83 3.95 -7.06 -0.56
CA GLU A 83 3.81 -8.35 -1.25
C GLU A 83 2.64 -9.18 -0.67
N LYS A 84 2.45 -9.14 0.65
CA LYS A 84 1.28 -9.78 1.30
C LYS A 84 -0.02 -9.19 0.80
N VAL A 85 -0.14 -7.87 0.68
CA VAL A 85 -1.34 -7.22 0.14
C VAL A 85 -1.55 -7.59 -1.33
N LEU A 86 -0.48 -7.60 -2.14
CA LEU A 86 -0.52 -8.01 -3.55
C LEU A 86 -1.01 -9.45 -3.73
N SER A 87 -0.77 -10.35 -2.77
CA SER A 87 -1.28 -11.73 -2.83
C SER A 87 -2.82 -11.81 -2.73
N THR A 88 -3.45 -10.79 -2.14
CA THR A 88 -4.90 -10.76 -1.88
C THR A 88 -5.67 -9.80 -2.79
N THR A 89 -4.97 -8.83 -3.38
CA THR A 89 -5.56 -7.84 -4.28
C THR A 89 -5.32 -8.26 -5.73
N LYS A 90 -6.36 -8.32 -6.56
CA LYS A 90 -6.23 -8.67 -7.99
C LYS A 90 -6.17 -7.40 -8.86
N PRO A 91 -5.41 -7.40 -9.96
CA PRO A 91 -5.41 -6.29 -10.91
C PRO A 91 -6.77 -6.10 -11.57
N SER A 92 -7.32 -4.89 -11.54
CA SER A 92 -8.67 -4.60 -12.08
C SER A 92 -8.68 -4.51 -13.60
N GLY A 93 -7.64 -3.94 -14.21
CA GLY A 93 -7.56 -3.69 -15.66
C GLY A 93 -7.35 -4.95 -16.51
N ARG A 94 -6.82 -6.03 -15.92
CA ARG A 94 -6.39 -7.23 -16.65
C ARG A 94 -7.54 -7.89 -17.45
N MET A 95 -8.77 -7.83 -16.95
CA MET A 95 -9.94 -8.48 -17.59
C MET A 95 -10.42 -7.79 -18.86
N TYR A 96 -10.03 -6.54 -19.11
CA TYR A 96 -10.56 -5.73 -20.21
C TYR A 96 -9.55 -5.53 -21.35
N GLN A 97 -8.31 -6.01 -21.17
CA GLN A 97 -7.22 -5.77 -22.10
C GLN A 97 -7.53 -6.26 -23.53
N ASP A 98 -8.02 -7.49 -23.66
CA ASP A 98 -8.35 -8.05 -24.98
C ASP A 98 -9.48 -7.29 -25.68
N LYS A 99 -10.48 -6.83 -24.92
CA LYS A 99 -11.59 -6.04 -25.45
C LYS A 99 -11.11 -4.70 -25.99
N TYR A 100 -10.20 -4.04 -25.28
CA TYR A 100 -9.63 -2.77 -25.73
C TYR A 100 -8.71 -2.95 -26.94
N ILE A 101 -7.91 -4.02 -26.98
CA ILE A 101 -7.08 -4.34 -28.15
C ILE A 101 -7.98 -4.60 -29.38
N GLN A 102 -9.08 -5.34 -29.20
CA GLN A 102 -10.01 -5.61 -30.29
C GLN A 102 -10.68 -4.32 -30.78
N TRP A 103 -11.18 -3.50 -29.86
CA TRP A 103 -11.78 -2.20 -30.20
C TRP A 103 -10.77 -1.29 -30.92
N GLN A 104 -9.52 -1.24 -30.46
CA GLN A 104 -8.46 -0.45 -31.10
C GLN A 104 -8.24 -0.91 -32.54
N LYS A 105 -8.13 -2.23 -32.81
CA LYS A 105 -7.96 -2.73 -34.18
C LYS A 105 -9.13 -2.38 -35.10
N GLU A 106 -10.34 -2.31 -34.56
CA GLU A 106 -11.54 -2.01 -35.35
C GLU A 106 -11.72 -0.52 -35.64
N PHE A 107 -11.27 0.35 -34.74
CA PHE A 107 -11.60 1.79 -34.77
C PHE A 107 -10.39 2.72 -34.61
N GLU A 108 -9.16 2.23 -34.70
CA GLU A 108 -7.98 3.11 -34.64
C GLU A 108 -7.99 4.14 -35.77
N SER A 109 -7.51 5.34 -35.45
CA SER A 109 -7.36 6.38 -36.46
C SER A 109 -6.31 5.96 -37.47
N VAL A 110 -6.65 6.11 -38.76
CA VAL A 110 -5.69 6.09 -39.87
C VAL A 110 -4.73 7.26 -39.76
#